data_AF-A0A7M7GMS6-F1
#
_entry.id   AF-A0A7M7GMS6-F1
#
_cell.length_a   1.000
_cell.length_b   1.000
_cell.length_c   1.000
_cell.angle_alpha   90.00
_cell.angle_beta   90.00
_cell.angle_gamma   90.00
#
_symmetry.space_group_name_H-M   'P 1'
#
loop_
_entity.id
_entity.type
_entity.pdbx_description
1 polymer ?
#
loop_
_entity_poly.entity_id
_entity_poly.type
_entity_poly.pdbx_seq_one_letter_code
_entity_poly.pdbx_strand_id
1 'polypeptide(L)'
;MIFISILLLLICQESKNIEINPSKTIFWGPGLKPDKITMRARYIFLQFVDLKGKNLTESPGKDIISVFIQGQTSIGYTCHVWTQILDCKDGSFIVRYKLHNTCFNLKLKIKMKHNNLPILSMEFKGPIYEEECYCPNPSINNWLSDLECLKNYKQIHNDLISFTNVNFDKIRKSIIKAYDRPGSVSLCHYVVQSNKIFRECYGRYVGFKIFMDSILLSITRKVLLPDIEFFVNLGDWPLVPKEGKNYPIFSWCGSFDTKDIVMPTYDITESSLEAMERVMLDMLSVQGSTDTPWKEKIEKVFWRGRDSRRERLDLIDISRKYPDLFNVSITNFFFFKDEKDKYGPGQSHVSFFNFFKYKYQLNIDGTVAAYRFPYLLAGDSLVLKQDSRYYEFFYNDLIPGEHYISVKNDLSNLIERIMWAKEHDQEALQIVKSARKFARDNLLPHNILCYHVALFHEWSKRLKSKIEVLHNMEEVLQPKHSCKCYNADITKTKEEL
;
A
#
# COMPACT_ATOMS: atom_id res chain seq x y z
N MET A 1 -47.42 -31.64 35.42
CA MET A 1 -46.95 -30.29 35.83
C MET A 1 -45.42 -30.36 35.91
N ILE A 2 -44.58 -29.68 35.15
CA ILE A 2 -44.68 -28.59 34.16
C ILE A 2 -43.56 -28.87 33.14
N PHE A 3 -43.90 -28.89 31.84
CA PHE A 3 -42.92 -28.96 30.75
C PHE A 3 -42.32 -27.56 30.56
N ILE A 4 -40.98 -27.44 30.61
CA ILE A 4 -40.26 -26.20 30.29
C ILE A 4 -39.92 -26.24 28.80
N SER A 5 -40.63 -25.43 28.01
CA SER A 5 -40.31 -25.17 26.61
C SER A 5 -39.10 -24.24 26.52
N ILE A 6 -38.00 -24.73 25.97
CA ILE A 6 -36.86 -23.93 25.54
C ILE A 6 -37.19 -23.36 24.15
N LEU A 7 -37.50 -22.07 24.09
CA LEU A 7 -37.70 -21.34 22.84
C LEU A 7 -36.32 -20.99 22.26
N LEU A 8 -35.85 -21.78 21.30
CA LEU A 8 -34.71 -21.41 20.45
C LEU A 8 -35.15 -20.28 19.50
N LEU A 9 -34.74 -19.05 19.79
CA LEU A 9 -34.79 -17.94 18.86
C LEU A 9 -33.76 -18.17 17.75
N LEU A 10 -34.20 -18.82 16.67
CA LEU A 10 -33.53 -18.80 15.38
C LEU A 10 -33.57 -17.36 14.83
N ILE A 11 -32.44 -16.66 14.92
CA ILE A 11 -32.22 -15.43 14.17
C ILE A 11 -32.10 -15.84 12.70
N CYS A 12 -33.24 -15.86 11.99
CA CYS A 12 -33.24 -15.87 10.53
C CYS A 12 -32.58 -14.58 10.05
N GLN A 13 -31.32 -14.65 9.60
CA GLN A 13 -30.79 -13.65 8.70
C GLN A 13 -31.65 -13.71 7.42
N GLU A 14 -32.52 -12.72 7.22
CA GLU A 14 -33.17 -12.49 5.94
C GLU A 14 -32.08 -12.32 4.89
N SER A 15 -31.83 -13.37 4.10
CA SER A 15 -31.09 -13.24 2.85
C SER A 15 -31.96 -12.38 1.95
N LYS A 16 -31.68 -11.07 1.86
CA LYS A 16 -32.23 -10.25 0.78
C LYS A 16 -31.91 -10.97 -0.53
N ASN A 17 -32.92 -11.51 -1.20
CA ASN A 17 -32.79 -12.05 -2.56
C ASN A 17 -32.55 -10.87 -3.51
N ILE A 18 -31.32 -10.35 -3.52
CA ILE A 18 -30.89 -9.36 -4.49
C ILE A 18 -30.62 -10.12 -5.79
N GLU A 19 -31.44 -9.88 -6.81
CA GLU A 19 -31.26 -10.47 -8.13
C GLU A 19 -30.07 -9.80 -8.85
N ILE A 20 -28.93 -10.49 -8.86
CA ILE A 20 -27.71 -10.09 -9.55
C ILE A 20 -27.82 -10.46 -11.02
N ASN A 21 -27.44 -9.53 -11.91
CA ASN A 21 -27.25 -9.82 -13.32
C ASN A 21 -25.82 -10.30 -13.59
N PRO A 22 -25.58 -11.61 -13.80
CA PRO A 22 -24.22 -12.14 -13.87
C PRO A 22 -23.47 -11.63 -15.11
N SER A 23 -24.17 -11.43 -16.24
CA SER A 23 -23.56 -11.00 -17.51
C SER A 23 -23.18 -9.51 -17.52
N LYS A 24 -23.70 -8.72 -16.58
CA LYS A 24 -23.33 -7.30 -16.40
C LYS A 24 -22.30 -7.08 -15.29
N THR A 25 -21.79 -8.13 -14.66
CA THR A 25 -20.73 -8.02 -13.65
C THR A 25 -19.50 -7.36 -14.25
N ILE A 26 -18.97 -6.33 -13.59
CA ILE A 26 -17.81 -5.57 -14.06
C ILE A 26 -16.55 -6.17 -13.43
N PHE A 27 -15.54 -6.44 -14.24
CA PHE A 27 -14.25 -6.97 -13.80
C PHE A 27 -13.12 -5.99 -14.14
N TRP A 28 -12.21 -5.75 -13.21
CA TRP A 28 -11.01 -4.95 -13.47
C TRP A 28 -9.86 -5.37 -12.57
N GLY A 29 -8.67 -4.86 -12.87
CA GLY A 29 -7.48 -5.07 -12.06
C GLY A 29 -6.40 -5.90 -12.77
N PRO A 30 -5.17 -5.82 -12.26
CA PRO A 30 -3.98 -6.35 -12.91
C PRO A 30 -4.03 -7.89 -13.03
N GLY A 31 -4.72 -8.59 -12.14
CA GLY A 31 -4.86 -10.05 -12.17
C GLY A 31 -5.64 -10.61 -13.36
N LEU A 32 -6.23 -9.77 -14.22
CA LEU A 32 -6.83 -10.17 -15.50
C LEU A 32 -5.81 -10.39 -16.63
N LYS A 33 -4.56 -9.92 -16.46
CA LYS A 33 -3.48 -10.06 -17.46
C LYS A 33 -2.23 -10.71 -16.86
N PRO A 34 -2.35 -11.89 -16.23
CA PRO A 34 -1.25 -12.51 -15.47
C PRO A 34 0.00 -12.80 -16.30
N ASP A 35 -0.14 -13.00 -17.61
CA ASP A 35 0.95 -13.24 -18.57
C ASP A 35 1.77 -11.99 -18.90
N LYS A 36 1.25 -10.80 -18.60
CA LYS A 36 1.92 -9.52 -18.82
C LYS A 36 2.56 -8.93 -17.56
N ILE A 37 2.11 -9.38 -16.40
CA ILE A 37 2.54 -8.82 -15.12
C ILE A 37 3.11 -9.87 -14.19
N THR A 38 4.10 -9.47 -13.41
CA THR A 38 4.64 -10.28 -12.31
C THR A 38 4.44 -9.52 -11.01
N MET A 39 3.71 -10.13 -10.08
CA MET A 39 3.43 -9.60 -8.75
C MET A 39 3.25 -10.76 -7.77
N ARG A 40 3.60 -10.54 -6.51
CA ARG A 40 3.35 -11.48 -5.39
C ARG A 40 1.88 -11.89 -5.32
N ALA A 41 1.00 -10.92 -5.16
CA ALA A 41 -0.45 -11.10 -5.12
C ALA A 41 -1.07 -10.41 -6.34
N ARG A 42 -1.61 -11.20 -7.26
CA ARG A 42 -2.44 -10.71 -8.36
C ARG A 42 -3.87 -10.61 -7.87
N TYR A 43 -4.62 -9.62 -8.34
CA TYR A 43 -5.99 -9.41 -7.89
C TYR A 43 -6.90 -8.90 -8.98
N ILE A 44 -8.17 -9.26 -8.86
CA ILE A 44 -9.28 -8.91 -9.75
C ILE A 44 -10.38 -8.37 -8.85
N PHE A 45 -10.86 -7.19 -9.16
CA PHE A 45 -12.09 -6.67 -8.59
C PHE A 45 -13.29 -7.12 -9.43
N LEU A 46 -14.40 -7.38 -8.74
CA LEU A 46 -15.68 -7.71 -9.31
C LEU A 46 -16.71 -6.78 -8.72
N GLN A 47 -17.47 -6.04 -9.53
CA GLN A 47 -18.61 -5.26 -9.08
C GLN A 47 -19.88 -5.90 -9.59
N PHE A 48 -20.75 -6.33 -8.67
CA PHE A 48 -22.06 -6.84 -9.06
C PHE A 48 -23.01 -5.71 -9.43
N VAL A 49 -23.88 -6.04 -10.39
CA VAL A 49 -24.87 -5.15 -10.97
C VAL A 49 -26.22 -5.85 -10.89
N ASP A 50 -27.26 -5.11 -10.51
CA ASP A 50 -28.63 -5.63 -10.45
C ASP A 50 -29.25 -5.79 -11.86
N LEU A 51 -30.44 -6.36 -11.95
CA LEU A 51 -31.17 -6.50 -13.22
C LEU A 51 -31.45 -5.15 -13.92
N LYS A 52 -31.52 -4.06 -13.16
CA LYS A 52 -31.76 -2.70 -13.66
C LYS A 52 -30.48 -2.02 -14.16
N GLY A 53 -29.32 -2.66 -14.03
CA GLY A 53 -28.04 -2.09 -14.46
C GLY A 53 -27.37 -1.18 -13.43
N LYS A 54 -27.80 -1.19 -12.16
CA LYS A 54 -27.20 -0.40 -11.08
C LYS A 54 -26.20 -1.25 -10.30
N ASN A 55 -25.05 -0.65 -9.96
CA ASN A 55 -24.08 -1.29 -9.06
C ASN A 55 -24.73 -1.58 -7.70
N LEU A 56 -24.55 -2.81 -7.21
CA LEU A 56 -24.87 -3.13 -5.83
C LEU A 56 -24.02 -2.25 -4.91
N THR A 57 -24.58 -1.91 -3.75
CA THR A 57 -23.93 -1.06 -2.73
C THR A 57 -23.86 -1.73 -1.36
N GLU A 58 -24.35 -2.96 -1.27
CA GLU A 58 -24.34 -3.83 -0.10
C GLU A 58 -23.84 -5.22 -0.56
N SER A 59 -23.21 -5.98 0.34
CA SER A 59 -22.82 -7.36 0.05
C SER A 59 -24.05 -8.24 -0.21
N PRO A 60 -24.06 -9.06 -1.28
CA PRO A 60 -25.11 -10.05 -1.51
C PRO A 60 -24.90 -11.35 -0.69
N GLY A 61 -23.91 -11.39 0.20
CA GLY A 61 -23.62 -12.53 1.05
C GLY A 61 -22.28 -13.21 0.75
N LYS A 62 -21.87 -14.07 1.68
CA LYS A 62 -20.66 -14.88 1.56
C LYS A 62 -20.87 -16.03 0.57
N ASP A 63 -19.76 -16.55 0.02
CA ASP A 63 -19.72 -17.75 -0.82
C ASP A 63 -20.60 -17.69 -2.10
N ILE A 64 -20.92 -16.48 -2.57
CA ILE A 64 -21.70 -16.28 -3.79
C ILE A 64 -20.89 -16.56 -5.07
N ILE A 65 -19.56 -16.44 -4.97
CA ILE A 65 -18.62 -16.76 -6.05
C ILE A 65 -17.65 -17.85 -5.65
N SER A 66 -17.25 -18.64 -6.64
CA SER A 66 -16.14 -19.59 -6.55
C SER A 66 -15.14 -19.31 -7.66
N VAL A 67 -13.86 -19.54 -7.36
CA VAL A 67 -12.75 -19.22 -8.25
C VAL A 67 -11.95 -20.48 -8.51
N PHE A 68 -11.68 -20.76 -9.78
CA PHE A 68 -10.88 -21.88 -10.23
C PHE A 68 -9.71 -21.35 -11.07
N ILE A 69 -8.50 -21.53 -10.56
CA ILE A 69 -7.27 -21.20 -11.27
C ILE A 69 -6.45 -22.47 -11.39
N GLN A 70 -6.24 -22.93 -12.62
CA GLN A 70 -5.52 -24.16 -12.91
C GLN A 70 -4.57 -23.94 -14.08
N GLY A 71 -3.38 -24.50 -14.00
CA GLY A 71 -2.42 -24.52 -15.11
C GLY A 71 -1.34 -25.56 -14.84
N GLN A 72 -0.31 -25.57 -15.67
CA GLN A 72 0.76 -26.57 -15.60
C GLN A 72 2.14 -25.90 -15.55
N THR A 73 3.05 -26.49 -14.80
CA THR A 73 4.48 -26.16 -14.84
C THR A 73 5.08 -26.65 -16.18
N SER A 74 6.31 -26.23 -16.49
CA SER A 74 7.01 -26.66 -17.71
C SER A 74 7.29 -28.17 -17.80
N ILE A 75 7.22 -28.87 -16.67
CA ILE A 75 7.38 -30.33 -16.55
C ILE A 75 6.05 -31.07 -16.41
N GLY A 76 4.91 -30.39 -16.62
CA GLY A 76 3.58 -30.99 -16.69
C GLY A 76 2.82 -31.12 -15.36
N TYR A 77 3.44 -30.85 -14.20
CA TYR A 77 2.73 -30.83 -12.92
C TYR A 77 1.76 -29.67 -12.81
N THR A 78 0.66 -29.83 -12.07
CA THR A 78 -0.29 -28.75 -11.77
C THR A 78 0.39 -27.62 -11.01
N CYS A 79 0.13 -26.38 -11.42
CA CYS A 79 0.63 -25.20 -10.70
C CYS A 79 -0.01 -25.09 -9.32
N HIS A 80 0.83 -24.87 -8.30
CA HIS A 80 0.32 -24.54 -6.97
C HIS A 80 -0.08 -23.05 -6.92
N VAL A 81 -1.38 -22.82 -6.75
CA VAL A 81 -2.00 -21.48 -6.73
C VAL A 81 -2.78 -21.31 -5.43
N TRP A 82 -2.41 -20.30 -4.65
CA TRP A 82 -3.18 -19.91 -3.47
C TRP A 82 -4.16 -18.80 -3.85
N THR A 83 -5.45 -18.95 -3.52
CA THR A 83 -6.51 -17.99 -3.85
C THR A 83 -7.26 -17.56 -2.58
N GLN A 84 -7.69 -16.30 -2.54
CA GLN A 84 -8.57 -15.75 -1.52
C GLN A 84 -9.65 -14.87 -2.17
N ILE A 85 -10.84 -14.89 -1.57
CA ILE A 85 -11.99 -14.07 -1.97
C ILE A 85 -12.31 -13.13 -0.80
N LEU A 86 -12.37 -11.84 -1.09
CA LEU A 86 -12.59 -10.79 -0.12
C LEU A 86 -13.87 -10.04 -0.49
N ASP A 87 -14.86 -10.06 0.38
CA ASP A 87 -16.10 -9.29 0.23
C ASP A 87 -15.90 -7.87 0.77
N CYS A 88 -15.98 -6.88 -0.13
CA CYS A 88 -15.72 -5.49 0.20
C CYS A 88 -16.90 -4.77 0.87
N LYS A 89 -18.03 -5.47 1.08
CA LYS A 89 -19.27 -4.96 1.72
C LYS A 89 -19.98 -3.83 0.99
N ASP A 90 -19.48 -3.44 -0.18
CA ASP A 90 -20.01 -2.38 -1.03
C ASP A 90 -20.61 -2.93 -2.34
N GLY A 91 -20.92 -4.23 -2.39
CA GLY A 91 -21.36 -4.92 -3.61
C GLY A 91 -20.22 -5.35 -4.54
N SER A 92 -18.97 -5.05 -4.17
CA SER A 92 -17.77 -5.52 -4.86
C SER A 92 -17.05 -6.64 -4.11
N PHE A 93 -16.25 -7.42 -4.84
CA PHE A 93 -15.38 -8.47 -4.31
C PHE A 93 -13.97 -8.30 -4.88
N ILE A 94 -12.97 -8.72 -4.10
CA ILE A 94 -11.59 -8.89 -4.58
C ILE A 94 -11.29 -10.38 -4.60
N VAL A 95 -10.98 -10.90 -5.78
CA VAL A 95 -10.37 -12.20 -5.96
C VAL A 95 -8.87 -11.98 -6.09
N ARG A 96 -8.09 -12.47 -5.13
CA ARG A 96 -6.63 -12.39 -5.17
C ARG A 96 -5.98 -13.77 -5.17
N TYR A 97 -4.88 -13.90 -5.90
CA TYR A 97 -4.17 -15.16 -6.03
C TYR A 97 -2.65 -14.97 -6.14
N LYS A 98 -1.93 -15.96 -5.64
CA LYS A 98 -0.47 -16.07 -5.65
C LYS A 98 -0.05 -17.36 -6.34
N LEU A 99 0.97 -17.28 -7.18
CA LEU A 99 1.61 -18.43 -7.80
C LEU A 99 2.86 -18.80 -7.01
N HIS A 100 3.09 -20.10 -6.81
CA HIS A 100 4.33 -20.61 -6.21
C HIS A 100 5.37 -21.06 -7.25
N ASN A 101 4.94 -21.21 -8.50
CA ASN A 101 5.78 -21.65 -9.61
C ASN A 101 5.33 -20.96 -10.90
N THR A 102 6.25 -20.81 -11.85
CA THR A 102 5.92 -20.37 -13.22
C THR A 102 4.91 -21.32 -13.86
N CYS A 103 3.84 -20.75 -14.41
CA CYS A 103 2.69 -21.49 -14.90
C CYS A 103 2.43 -21.28 -16.40
N PHE A 104 1.95 -22.31 -17.08
CA PHE A 104 1.56 -22.35 -18.49
C PHE A 104 0.13 -22.85 -18.63
N ASN A 105 -0.51 -22.52 -19.75
CA ASN A 105 -1.88 -22.91 -20.07
C ASN A 105 -2.85 -22.63 -18.90
N LEU A 106 -2.67 -21.50 -18.23
CA LEU A 106 -3.43 -21.14 -17.04
C LEU A 106 -4.86 -20.78 -17.46
N LYS A 107 -5.83 -21.40 -16.79
CA LYS A 107 -7.26 -21.17 -16.93
C LYS A 107 -7.76 -20.51 -15.66
N LEU A 108 -8.32 -19.32 -15.80
CA LEU A 108 -8.96 -18.57 -14.72
C LEU A 108 -10.46 -18.56 -14.97
N LYS A 109 -11.22 -19.13 -14.04
CA LYS A 109 -12.68 -19.17 -14.09
C LYS A 109 -13.27 -18.66 -12.80
N ILE A 110 -14.21 -17.71 -12.91
CA ILE A 110 -15.03 -17.27 -11.78
C ILE A 110 -16.47 -17.71 -12.07
N LYS A 111 -17.06 -18.43 -11.13
CA LYS A 111 -18.45 -18.91 -11.20
C LYS A 111 -19.26 -18.27 -10.09
N MET A 112 -20.54 -18.07 -10.35
CA MET A 112 -21.51 -17.67 -9.34
C MET A 112 -22.31 -18.91 -8.90
N LYS A 113 -22.60 -19.08 -7.61
CA LYS A 113 -23.14 -20.34 -7.03
C LYS A 113 -24.42 -20.85 -7.69
N HIS A 114 -25.26 -19.95 -8.20
CA HIS A 114 -26.54 -20.26 -8.86
C HIS A 114 -26.47 -20.18 -10.39
N ASN A 115 -25.27 -20.06 -10.95
CA ASN A 115 -25.08 -19.99 -12.39
C ASN A 115 -24.28 -21.20 -12.88
N ASN A 116 -24.81 -21.92 -13.87
CA ASN A 116 -24.15 -23.10 -14.44
C ASN A 116 -22.89 -22.74 -15.23
N LEU A 117 -22.87 -21.54 -15.83
CA LEU A 117 -21.75 -21.04 -16.62
C LEU A 117 -20.85 -20.09 -15.80
N PRO A 118 -19.53 -20.10 -16.05
CA PRO A 118 -18.64 -19.11 -15.45
C PRO A 118 -19.02 -17.71 -15.93
N ILE A 119 -19.04 -16.76 -15.00
CA ILE A 119 -19.25 -15.33 -15.29
C ILE A 119 -17.98 -14.66 -15.84
N LEU A 120 -16.82 -15.28 -15.60
CA LEU A 120 -15.55 -14.95 -16.23
C LEU A 120 -14.80 -16.24 -16.55
N SER A 121 -14.29 -16.38 -17.77
CA SER A 121 -13.44 -17.50 -18.18
C SER A 121 -12.34 -16.98 -19.11
N MET A 122 -11.09 -17.13 -18.69
CA MET A 122 -9.91 -16.70 -19.45
C MET A 122 -8.89 -17.82 -19.50
N GLU A 123 -8.16 -17.91 -20.61
CA GLU A 123 -7.07 -18.88 -20.80
C GLU A 123 -5.82 -18.16 -21.29
N PHE A 124 -4.67 -18.51 -20.70
CA PHE A 124 -3.38 -17.88 -20.95
C PHE A 124 -2.35 -18.96 -21.26
N LYS A 125 -1.69 -18.88 -22.42
CA LYS A 125 -0.68 -19.88 -22.80
C LYS A 125 0.57 -19.84 -21.89
N GLY A 126 0.90 -18.66 -21.36
CA GLY A 126 2.08 -18.44 -20.52
C GLY A 126 3.34 -18.15 -21.35
N PRO A 127 4.52 -18.05 -20.70
CA PRO A 127 4.75 -18.25 -19.26
C PRO A 127 4.08 -17.17 -18.40
N ILE A 128 3.58 -17.57 -17.22
CA ILE A 128 3.15 -16.68 -16.16
C ILE A 128 4.13 -16.86 -15.01
N TYR A 129 5.02 -15.91 -14.82
CA TYR A 129 6.08 -16.01 -13.83
C TYR A 129 5.56 -15.81 -12.40
N GLU A 130 6.16 -16.52 -11.45
CA GLU A 130 6.00 -16.21 -10.03
C GLU A 130 6.94 -15.05 -9.62
N GLU A 131 6.82 -14.56 -8.39
CA GLU A 131 7.41 -13.30 -7.93
C GLU A 131 8.94 -13.34 -7.71
N GLU A 132 9.50 -14.51 -7.37
CA GLU A 132 10.95 -14.72 -7.20
C GLU A 132 11.68 -14.98 -8.51
N CYS A 133 10.95 -15.10 -9.62
CA CYS A 133 11.51 -15.43 -10.90
C CYS A 133 12.24 -14.23 -11.49
N TYR A 134 13.55 -14.37 -11.68
CA TYR A 134 14.39 -13.35 -12.30
C TYR A 134 14.24 -13.42 -13.82
N CYS A 135 13.19 -12.80 -14.35
CA CYS A 135 12.94 -12.67 -15.80
C CYS A 135 12.50 -11.24 -16.12
N PRO A 136 13.42 -10.26 -16.03
CA PRO A 136 13.08 -8.87 -16.19
C PRO A 136 12.64 -8.55 -17.62
N ASN A 137 11.59 -7.73 -17.74
CA ASN A 137 11.20 -7.13 -19.01
C ASN A 137 12.31 -6.17 -19.49
N PRO A 138 12.81 -6.31 -20.73
CA PRO A 138 13.90 -5.47 -21.23
C PRO A 138 13.48 -4.02 -21.51
N SER A 139 12.18 -3.74 -21.65
CA SER A 139 11.66 -2.41 -21.91
C SER A 139 10.89 -1.89 -20.70
N ILE A 140 11.46 -0.89 -20.02
CA ILE A 140 10.81 -0.20 -18.92
C ILE A 140 9.48 0.46 -19.33
N ASN A 141 9.40 0.97 -20.57
CA ASN A 141 8.18 1.57 -21.10
C ASN A 141 7.09 0.53 -21.34
N ASN A 142 7.45 -0.65 -21.86
CA ASN A 142 6.49 -1.75 -22.04
C ASN A 142 6.00 -2.23 -20.67
N TRP A 143 6.91 -2.40 -19.70
CA TRP A 143 6.55 -2.81 -18.35
C TRP A 143 5.59 -1.81 -17.68
N LEU A 144 5.86 -0.50 -17.76
CA LEU A 144 4.97 0.54 -17.25
C LEU A 144 3.61 0.52 -17.94
N SER A 145 3.57 0.27 -19.25
CA SER A 145 2.33 0.17 -20.02
C SER A 145 1.52 -1.09 -19.68
N ASP A 146 2.18 -2.24 -19.49
CA ASP A 146 1.54 -3.51 -19.19
C ASP A 146 0.88 -3.53 -17.80
N LEU A 147 1.49 -2.83 -16.83
CA LEU A 147 0.91 -2.59 -15.50
C LEU A 147 -0.07 -1.41 -15.46
N GLU A 148 -0.33 -0.74 -16.58
CA GLU A 148 -1.23 0.41 -16.68
C GLU A 148 -0.85 1.54 -15.71
N CYS A 149 0.46 1.75 -15.52
CA CYS A 149 0.98 2.79 -14.64
C CYS A 149 0.56 4.19 -15.11
N LEU A 150 0.36 5.12 -14.15
CA LEU A 150 0.13 6.52 -14.49
C LEU A 150 1.29 7.09 -15.31
N LYS A 151 0.97 7.88 -16.33
CA LYS A 151 1.98 8.54 -17.17
C LYS A 151 2.63 9.75 -16.50
N ASN A 152 1.94 10.38 -15.55
CA ASN A 152 2.41 11.56 -14.87
C ASN A 152 2.12 11.47 -13.37
N TYR A 153 3.16 11.59 -12.56
CA TYR A 153 3.07 11.66 -11.10
C TYR A 153 3.47 13.06 -10.66
N LYS A 154 2.50 13.84 -10.17
CA LYS A 154 2.74 15.23 -9.75
C LYS A 154 3.81 15.31 -8.66
N GLN A 155 3.78 14.39 -7.70
CA GLN A 155 4.77 14.35 -6.62
C GLN A 155 6.20 14.14 -7.14
N ILE A 156 6.41 13.12 -7.99
CA ILE A 156 7.72 12.86 -8.64
C ILE A 156 8.18 14.10 -9.41
N HIS A 157 7.29 14.72 -10.20
CA HIS A 157 7.64 15.91 -10.95
C HIS A 157 8.11 17.05 -10.04
N ASN A 158 7.32 17.35 -9.00
CA ASN A 158 7.62 18.44 -8.06
C ASN A 158 8.92 18.21 -7.29
N ASP A 159 9.16 17.00 -6.82
CA ASP A 159 10.38 16.66 -6.06
C ASP A 159 11.62 16.74 -6.96
N LEU A 160 11.47 16.37 -8.23
CA LEU A 160 12.59 16.28 -9.15
C LEU A 160 12.85 17.54 -9.98
N ILE A 161 11.96 18.55 -9.96
CA ILE A 161 12.05 19.75 -10.82
C ILE A 161 13.34 20.54 -10.60
N SER A 162 13.85 20.53 -9.37
CA SER A 162 15.07 21.26 -8.99
C SER A 162 16.37 20.53 -9.36
N PHE A 163 16.28 19.27 -9.80
CA PHE A 163 17.42 18.41 -10.10
C PHE A 163 17.51 18.13 -11.61
N THR A 164 18.12 19.05 -12.37
CA THR A 164 18.23 18.91 -13.83
C THR A 164 19.55 18.30 -14.32
N ASN A 165 20.64 18.45 -13.55
CA ASN A 165 21.99 18.04 -13.93
C ASN A 165 22.80 17.55 -12.71
N VAL A 166 22.47 16.37 -12.21
CA VAL A 166 23.09 15.80 -11.01
C VAL A 166 24.40 15.10 -11.39
N ASN A 167 25.49 15.52 -10.76
CA ASN A 167 26.82 14.93 -10.94
C ASN A 167 27.35 14.50 -9.56
N PHE A 168 27.32 13.19 -9.30
CA PHE A 168 27.72 12.64 -8.02
C PHE A 168 29.22 12.75 -7.74
N ASP A 169 30.08 12.80 -8.78
CA ASP A 169 31.52 13.01 -8.57
C ASP A 169 31.82 14.32 -7.85
N LYS A 170 30.95 15.33 -8.03
CA LYS A 170 31.06 16.63 -7.36
C LYS A 170 30.38 16.67 -6.00
N ILE A 171 29.23 16.01 -5.82
CA ILE A 171 28.38 16.21 -4.63
C ILE A 171 28.48 15.09 -3.59
N ARG A 172 28.89 13.88 -3.96
CA ARG A 172 28.89 12.68 -3.11
C ARG A 172 29.61 12.89 -1.78
N LYS A 173 30.87 13.34 -1.81
CA LYS A 173 31.66 13.63 -0.59
C LYS A 173 30.98 14.65 0.32
N SER A 174 30.29 15.63 -0.27
CA SER A 174 29.62 16.69 0.50
C SER A 174 28.30 16.20 1.13
N ILE A 175 27.57 15.30 0.48
CA ILE A 175 26.39 14.63 1.05
C ILE A 175 26.82 13.78 2.24
N ILE A 176 27.82 12.92 2.05
CA ILE A 176 28.34 12.05 3.12
C ILE A 176 28.81 12.90 4.31
N LYS A 177 29.62 13.94 4.07
CA LYS A 177 30.06 14.84 5.15
C LYS A 177 28.89 15.53 5.88
N ALA A 178 27.79 15.83 5.19
CA ALA A 178 26.64 16.49 5.80
C ALA A 178 25.80 15.54 6.67
N TYR A 179 25.66 14.27 6.24
CA TYR A 179 24.64 13.35 6.75
C TYR A 179 25.18 12.02 7.32
N ASP A 180 26.46 11.72 7.21
CA ASP A 180 27.10 10.69 8.03
C ASP A 180 27.26 11.23 9.45
N ARG A 181 26.15 11.23 10.19
CA ARG A 181 26.06 11.67 11.58
C ARG A 181 25.68 10.47 12.45
N PRO A 182 26.67 9.69 12.95
CA PRO A 182 26.41 8.50 13.75
C PRO A 182 25.43 8.76 14.90
N GLY A 183 24.40 7.93 14.99
CA GLY A 183 23.36 8.02 16.02
C GLY A 183 22.25 9.06 15.75
N SER A 184 22.39 9.92 14.74
CA SER A 184 21.37 10.93 14.37
C SER A 184 20.74 10.67 13.01
N VAL A 185 21.55 10.26 12.03
CA VAL A 185 21.11 10.00 10.65
C VAL A 185 21.58 8.62 10.23
N SER A 186 20.77 7.95 9.42
CA SER A 186 21.12 6.70 8.76
C SER A 186 20.84 6.87 7.28
N LEU A 187 21.87 6.71 6.47
CA LEU A 187 21.87 7.05 5.04
C LEU A 187 22.49 5.89 4.28
N CYS A 188 21.94 5.53 3.13
CA CYS A 188 22.59 4.58 2.21
C CYS A 188 22.75 5.19 0.84
N HIS A 189 23.92 4.97 0.26
CA HIS A 189 24.27 5.30 -1.10
C HIS A 189 24.09 4.03 -1.95
N TYR A 190 23.18 4.09 -2.92
CA TYR A 190 22.87 2.98 -3.82
C TYR A 190 23.39 3.26 -5.24
N VAL A 191 23.88 2.20 -5.88
CA VAL A 191 24.13 2.13 -7.32
C VAL A 191 23.39 0.92 -7.86
N VAL A 192 22.57 1.13 -8.88
CA VAL A 192 22.09 0.04 -9.74
C VAL A 192 22.88 0.13 -11.02
N GLN A 193 23.64 -0.91 -11.35
CA GLN A 193 24.44 -0.99 -12.57
C GLN A 193 24.24 -2.35 -13.22
N SER A 194 23.92 -2.36 -14.51
CA SER A 194 23.63 -3.60 -15.27
C SER A 194 22.58 -4.47 -14.56
N ASN A 195 21.55 -3.80 -14.00
CA ASN A 195 20.47 -4.39 -13.22
C ASN A 195 20.89 -5.16 -11.93
N LYS A 196 22.14 -4.98 -11.48
CA LYS A 196 22.63 -5.42 -10.18
C LYS A 196 22.65 -4.25 -9.21
N ILE A 197 22.48 -4.55 -7.92
CA ILE A 197 22.32 -3.52 -6.88
C ILE A 197 23.55 -3.56 -5.99
N PHE A 198 24.10 -2.39 -5.72
CA PHE A 198 25.23 -2.17 -4.85
C PHE A 198 24.91 -1.05 -3.89
N ARG A 199 25.41 -1.11 -2.65
CA ARG A 199 25.21 -0.05 -1.68
C ARG A 199 26.35 0.10 -0.69
N GLU A 200 26.47 1.30 -0.13
CA GLU A 200 27.24 1.57 1.08
C GLU A 200 26.38 2.41 2.02
N CYS A 201 26.39 2.11 3.32
CA CYS A 201 25.59 2.84 4.29
C CYS A 201 26.43 3.55 5.35
N TYR A 202 25.96 4.72 5.76
CA TYR A 202 26.58 5.65 6.69
C TYR A 202 25.68 5.88 7.91
N GLY A 203 26.30 6.15 9.07
CA GLY A 203 25.62 6.23 10.36
C GLY A 203 25.64 4.92 11.16
N ARG A 204 25.04 4.96 12.35
CA ARG A 204 25.09 3.85 13.34
C ARG A 204 24.00 2.80 13.16
N TYR A 205 22.81 3.21 12.70
CA TYR A 205 21.59 2.38 12.72
C TYR A 205 21.02 2.16 11.32
N VAL A 206 21.78 1.47 10.47
CA VAL A 206 21.44 1.27 9.05
C VAL A 206 20.63 0.00 8.78
N GLY A 207 19.91 -0.51 9.79
CA GLY A 207 19.15 -1.76 9.70
C GLY A 207 17.98 -1.67 8.71
N PHE A 208 17.37 -0.49 8.59
CA PHE A 208 16.21 -0.22 7.72
C PHE A 208 16.52 -0.29 6.21
N LYS A 209 17.80 -0.46 5.83
CA LYS A 209 18.20 -0.70 4.43
C LYS A 209 17.45 -1.88 3.79
N ILE A 210 17.08 -2.89 4.59
CA ILE A 210 16.35 -4.08 4.15
C ILE A 210 15.06 -3.75 3.37
N PHE A 211 14.40 -2.63 3.69
CA PHE A 211 13.18 -2.22 3.03
C PHE A 211 13.44 -1.69 1.62
N MET A 212 14.48 -0.88 1.47
CA MET A 212 14.93 -0.39 0.16
C MET A 212 15.48 -1.53 -0.69
N ASP A 213 16.22 -2.45 -0.06
CA ASP A 213 16.75 -3.64 -0.73
C ASP A 213 15.63 -4.51 -1.30
N SER A 214 14.60 -4.76 -0.49
CA SER A 214 13.47 -5.61 -0.87
C SER A 214 12.76 -5.11 -2.14
N ILE A 215 12.52 -3.80 -2.23
CA ILE A 215 11.87 -3.22 -3.41
C ILE A 215 12.77 -3.19 -4.64
N LEU A 216 14.06 -2.86 -4.48
CA LEU A 216 15.01 -2.91 -5.60
C LEU A 216 15.18 -4.33 -6.13
N LEU A 217 15.32 -5.32 -5.25
CA LEU A 217 15.41 -6.73 -5.63
C LEU A 217 14.14 -7.19 -6.36
N SER A 218 12.97 -6.80 -5.86
CA SER A 218 11.68 -7.11 -6.48
C SER A 218 11.54 -6.48 -7.87
N ILE A 219 11.94 -5.22 -8.04
CA ILE A 219 11.87 -4.51 -9.32
C ILE A 219 12.85 -5.09 -10.34
N THR A 220 14.11 -5.30 -9.95
CA THR A 220 15.16 -5.83 -10.85
C THR A 220 14.86 -7.25 -11.34
N ARG A 221 14.03 -8.04 -10.63
CA ARG A 221 13.48 -9.31 -11.15
C ARG A 221 12.46 -9.13 -12.28
N LYS A 222 11.76 -8.00 -12.31
CA LYS A 222 10.58 -7.75 -13.17
C LYS A 222 10.86 -6.87 -14.37
N VAL A 223 11.84 -5.97 -14.28
CA VAL A 223 12.17 -5.01 -15.32
C VAL A 223 13.65 -4.63 -15.24
N LEU A 224 14.28 -4.45 -16.40
CA LEU A 224 15.63 -3.89 -16.45
C LEU A 224 15.57 -2.41 -16.10
N LEU A 225 16.16 -2.05 -14.95
CA LEU A 225 16.33 -0.66 -14.57
C LEU A 225 17.49 -0.01 -15.33
N PRO A 226 17.40 1.30 -15.62
CA PRO A 226 18.56 2.05 -16.08
C PRO A 226 19.64 2.08 -15.00
N ASP A 227 20.89 2.28 -15.42
CA ASP A 227 21.98 2.54 -14.47
C ASP A 227 21.70 3.85 -13.71
N ILE A 228 21.67 3.77 -12.38
CA ILE A 228 21.35 4.89 -11.50
C ILE A 228 22.22 4.90 -10.24
N GLU A 229 22.49 6.09 -9.73
CA GLU A 229 23.14 6.35 -8.44
C GLU A 229 22.22 7.26 -7.63
N PHE A 230 22.02 6.99 -6.33
CA PHE A 230 21.17 7.81 -5.47
C PHE A 230 21.43 7.58 -3.98
N PHE A 231 21.04 8.54 -3.15
CA PHE A 231 21.10 8.45 -1.70
C PHE A 231 19.71 8.28 -1.10
N VAL A 232 19.58 7.38 -0.13
CA VAL A 232 18.34 7.06 0.57
C VAL A 232 18.51 7.32 2.06
N ASN A 233 17.66 8.18 2.60
CA ASN A 233 17.46 8.33 4.03
C ASN A 233 16.69 7.12 4.58
N LEU A 234 17.27 6.46 5.58
CA LEU A 234 16.64 5.32 6.25
C LEU A 234 15.83 5.71 7.49
N GLY A 235 15.97 6.95 7.98
CA GLY A 235 15.27 7.44 9.15
C GLY A 235 13.87 7.98 8.85
N ASP A 236 13.13 8.29 9.92
CA ASP A 236 11.78 8.84 9.82
C ASP A 236 11.77 10.29 9.31
N TRP A 237 12.66 11.14 9.85
CA TRP A 237 12.66 12.57 9.54
C TRP A 237 13.27 12.85 8.16
N PRO A 238 12.63 13.68 7.32
CA PRO A 238 13.26 14.19 6.10
C PRO A 238 14.52 15.00 6.43
N LEU A 239 15.52 14.97 5.55
CA LEU A 239 16.87 15.45 5.85
C LEU A 239 17.21 16.79 5.22
N VAL A 240 16.66 17.11 4.04
CA VAL A 240 17.19 18.20 3.20
C VAL A 240 16.38 19.47 3.47
N PRO A 241 16.88 20.43 4.27
CA PRO A 241 16.12 21.65 4.56
C PRO A 241 15.86 22.47 3.30
N LYS A 242 14.78 23.26 3.32
CA LYS A 242 14.48 24.22 2.24
C LYS A 242 15.59 25.24 2.02
N GLU A 243 16.24 25.67 3.09
CA GLU A 243 17.37 26.60 3.03
C GLU A 243 18.70 25.84 2.95
N GLY A 244 19.63 26.35 2.15
CA GLY A 244 20.96 25.76 2.00
C GLY A 244 21.13 24.89 0.76
N LYS A 245 22.03 23.91 0.85
CA LYS A 245 22.41 23.08 -0.30
C LYS A 245 21.30 22.10 -0.67
N ASN A 246 20.95 22.10 -1.95
CA ASN A 246 19.95 21.18 -2.49
C ASN A 246 20.58 19.83 -2.82
N TYR A 247 20.42 18.86 -1.92
CA TYR A 247 20.93 17.50 -2.10
C TYR A 247 19.80 16.54 -2.52
N PRO A 248 20.00 15.69 -3.53
CA PRO A 248 19.00 14.72 -3.95
C PRO A 248 18.99 13.50 -3.03
N ILE A 249 18.23 13.58 -1.95
CA ILE A 249 18.05 12.48 -0.98
C ILE A 249 16.62 11.97 -1.08
N PHE A 250 16.49 10.65 -1.26
CA PHE A 250 15.23 9.95 -1.28
C PHE A 250 14.81 9.63 0.16
N SER A 251 13.56 9.94 0.53
CA SER A 251 13.04 9.76 1.90
C SER A 251 11.65 9.15 1.89
N TRP A 252 11.33 8.39 2.94
CA TRP A 252 10.00 7.79 3.15
C TRP A 252 8.91 8.84 3.40
N CYS A 253 9.29 9.98 3.96
CA CYS A 253 8.39 11.07 4.31
C CYS A 253 9.01 12.40 3.88
N GLY A 254 8.18 13.30 3.35
CA GLY A 254 8.54 14.70 3.09
C GLY A 254 7.99 15.64 4.16
N SER A 255 8.38 16.91 4.09
CA SER A 255 7.75 17.97 4.86
C SER A 255 7.73 19.30 4.10
N PHE A 256 6.83 20.21 4.47
CA PHE A 256 6.84 21.56 3.92
C PHE A 256 8.07 22.39 4.30
N ASP A 257 8.98 21.86 5.11
CA ASP A 257 10.23 22.52 5.48
C ASP A 257 11.46 21.89 4.78
N THR A 258 11.25 20.86 3.96
CA THR A 258 12.31 20.08 3.33
C THR A 258 12.14 19.92 1.81
N LYS A 259 13.15 19.35 1.15
CA LYS A 259 13.28 19.16 -0.30
C LYS A 259 13.64 17.71 -0.67
N ASP A 260 13.41 16.78 0.24
CA ASP A 260 13.62 15.35 0.01
C ASP A 260 12.72 14.84 -1.14
N ILE A 261 13.24 13.87 -1.89
CA ILE A 261 12.52 13.18 -2.95
C ILE A 261 11.67 12.09 -2.30
N VAL A 262 10.35 12.21 -2.32
CA VAL A 262 9.47 11.32 -1.55
C VAL A 262 9.13 10.08 -2.34
N MET A 263 9.35 8.93 -1.70
CA MET A 263 9.00 7.60 -2.21
C MET A 263 7.94 6.93 -1.33
N PRO A 264 7.23 5.90 -1.83
CA PRO A 264 6.31 5.11 -1.02
C PRO A 264 7.01 4.59 0.23
N THR A 265 6.34 4.72 1.37
CA THR A 265 6.90 4.35 2.68
C THR A 265 7.27 2.87 2.70
N TYR A 266 8.22 2.51 3.56
CA TYR A 266 8.63 1.12 3.70
C TYR A 266 7.45 0.22 4.09
N ASP A 267 6.49 0.74 4.87
CA ASP A 267 5.31 0.02 5.38
C ASP A 267 4.36 -0.41 4.24
N ILE A 268 3.92 0.55 3.40
CA ILE A 268 3.05 0.22 2.26
C ILE A 268 3.78 -0.58 1.18
N THR A 269 5.09 -0.34 1.01
CA THR A 269 5.94 -1.10 0.09
C THR A 269 6.08 -2.55 0.53
N GLU A 270 6.44 -2.81 1.79
CA GLU A 270 6.53 -4.16 2.35
C GLU A 270 5.18 -4.87 2.26
N SER A 271 4.09 -4.20 2.63
CA SER A 271 2.74 -4.79 2.53
C SER A 271 2.35 -5.17 1.10
N SER A 272 2.90 -4.48 0.09
CA SER A 272 2.69 -4.79 -1.33
C SER A 272 3.52 -5.98 -1.81
N LEU A 273 4.75 -6.12 -1.31
CA LEU A 273 5.68 -7.19 -1.68
C LEU A 273 5.38 -8.52 -0.95
N GLU A 274 4.79 -8.44 0.25
CA GLU A 274 4.53 -9.57 1.15
C GLU A 274 3.03 -9.88 1.30
N ALA A 275 2.18 -9.27 0.46
CA ALA A 275 0.75 -9.57 0.40
C ALA A 275 0.52 -11.06 0.09
N MET A 276 -0.38 -11.71 0.84
CA MET A 276 -0.60 -13.17 0.79
C MET A 276 0.67 -13.99 1.12
N GLU A 277 1.50 -13.49 2.02
CA GLU A 277 2.62 -14.23 2.60
C GLU A 277 2.75 -13.94 4.09
N ARG A 278 3.76 -13.17 4.50
CA ARG A 278 4.03 -12.83 5.91
C ARG A 278 3.16 -11.67 6.39
N VAL A 279 2.65 -10.84 5.48
CA VAL A 279 1.82 -9.68 5.82
C VAL A 279 0.34 -10.01 5.62
N MET A 280 -0.42 -9.89 6.71
CA MET A 280 -1.87 -10.05 6.72
C MET A 280 -2.62 -8.73 6.54
N LEU A 281 -2.01 -7.60 6.92
CA LEU A 281 -2.56 -6.26 6.75
C LEU A 281 -1.95 -5.60 5.50
N ASP A 282 -2.69 -5.68 4.41
CA ASP A 282 -2.39 -5.06 3.13
C ASP A 282 -3.60 -4.29 2.57
N MET A 283 -3.35 -3.50 1.53
CA MET A 283 -4.36 -2.63 0.89
C MET A 283 -5.56 -3.37 0.31
N LEU A 284 -5.46 -4.66 0.02
CA LEU A 284 -6.58 -5.50 -0.43
C LEU A 284 -7.33 -6.08 0.79
N SER A 285 -6.60 -6.61 1.77
CA SER A 285 -7.17 -7.25 2.96
C SER A 285 -8.04 -6.30 3.79
N VAL A 286 -7.63 -5.03 3.92
CA VAL A 286 -8.35 -4.00 4.68
C VAL A 286 -9.71 -3.70 4.07
N GLN A 287 -9.84 -3.88 2.75
CA GLN A 287 -11.10 -3.68 2.06
C GLN A 287 -12.08 -4.83 2.34
N GLY A 288 -11.58 -6.06 2.48
CA GLY A 288 -12.38 -7.28 2.67
C GLY A 288 -12.64 -7.70 4.11
N SER A 289 -11.96 -7.11 5.08
CA SER A 289 -11.97 -7.52 6.48
C SER A 289 -12.73 -6.52 7.37
N THR A 290 -13.73 -5.86 6.78
CA THR A 290 -14.64 -4.93 7.46
C THR A 290 -15.98 -5.64 7.63
N ASP A 291 -16.29 -6.11 8.84
CA ASP A 291 -17.47 -6.98 9.05
C ASP A 291 -18.73 -6.20 9.48
N THR A 292 -18.61 -4.91 9.79
CA THR A 292 -19.71 -4.10 10.33
C THR A 292 -20.21 -3.10 9.27
N PRO A 293 -21.44 -3.24 8.75
CA PRO A 293 -22.03 -2.28 7.82
C PRO A 293 -22.08 -0.86 8.40
N TRP A 294 -21.99 0.18 7.55
CA TRP A 294 -21.95 1.59 7.99
C TRP A 294 -23.00 1.96 9.05
N LYS A 295 -24.25 1.52 8.85
CA LYS A 295 -25.38 1.81 9.75
C LYS A 295 -25.24 1.18 11.14
N GLU A 296 -24.46 0.11 11.27
CA GLU A 296 -24.25 -0.64 12.52
C GLU A 296 -22.93 -0.27 13.20
N LYS A 297 -22.08 0.54 12.55
CA LYS A 297 -20.82 0.97 13.14
C LYS A 297 -21.06 1.84 14.36
N ILE A 298 -20.18 1.70 15.35
CA ILE A 298 -20.20 2.48 16.58
C ILE A 298 -19.88 3.95 16.23
N GLU A 299 -20.78 4.87 16.60
CA GLU A 299 -20.64 6.30 16.32
C GLU A 299 -19.67 7.03 17.26
N LYS A 300 -18.46 6.48 17.42
CA LYS A 300 -17.36 7.08 18.18
C LYS A 300 -16.12 7.23 17.31
N VAL A 301 -15.28 8.19 17.68
CA VAL A 301 -13.92 8.27 17.19
C VAL A 301 -13.09 7.16 17.80
N PHE A 302 -12.43 6.39 16.96
CA PHE A 302 -11.49 5.36 17.37
C PHE A 302 -10.06 5.74 17.04
N TRP A 303 -9.17 5.46 18.00
CA TRP A 303 -7.73 5.64 17.84
C TRP A 303 -6.95 4.76 18.81
N ARG A 304 -5.88 4.13 18.34
CA ARG A 304 -4.87 3.47 19.17
C ARG A 304 -3.49 3.79 18.61
N GLY A 305 -2.57 4.22 19.45
CA GLY A 305 -1.20 4.51 19.03
C GLY A 305 -0.28 4.83 20.19
N ARG A 306 1.02 4.95 19.91
CA ARG A 306 2.02 5.34 20.91
C ARG A 306 2.01 6.85 21.13
N ASP A 307 2.59 7.26 22.24
CA ASP A 307 2.80 8.65 22.67
C ASP A 307 3.86 9.42 21.84
N SER A 308 3.97 9.21 20.53
CA SER A 308 5.08 9.78 19.73
C SER A 308 4.97 11.27 19.41
N ARG A 309 3.94 11.97 19.91
CA ARG A 309 3.77 13.42 19.76
C ARG A 309 2.80 13.96 20.81
N ARG A 310 2.91 15.24 21.16
CA ARG A 310 2.11 15.91 22.20
C ARG A 310 0.61 15.83 21.94
N GLU A 311 0.17 16.03 20.70
CA GLU A 311 -1.26 16.06 20.34
C GLU A 311 -1.94 14.70 20.55
N ARG A 312 -1.17 13.60 20.57
CA ARG A 312 -1.70 12.27 20.94
C ARG A 312 -2.01 12.16 22.42
N LEU A 313 -1.31 12.89 23.28
CA LEU A 313 -1.62 13.01 24.71
C LEU A 313 -2.79 13.98 24.92
N ASP A 314 -2.82 15.10 24.20
CA ASP A 314 -3.92 16.06 24.26
C ASP A 314 -5.25 15.42 23.84
N LEU A 315 -5.22 14.50 22.87
CA LEU A 315 -6.37 13.66 22.52
C LEU A 315 -6.95 12.91 23.73
N ILE A 316 -6.11 12.43 24.66
CA ILE A 316 -6.59 11.74 25.86
C ILE A 316 -7.35 12.72 26.77
N ASP A 317 -6.85 13.93 26.96
CA ASP A 317 -7.53 14.97 27.74
C ASP A 317 -8.87 15.38 27.08
N ILE A 318 -8.89 15.53 25.75
CA ILE A 318 -10.12 15.78 24.98
C ILE A 318 -11.11 14.62 25.17
N SER A 319 -10.65 13.37 25.04
CA SER A 319 -11.52 12.19 25.12
C SER A 319 -12.16 12.01 26.50
N ARG A 320 -11.44 12.36 27.57
CA ARG A 320 -11.96 12.31 28.94
C ARG A 320 -13.04 13.35 29.20
N LYS A 321 -12.99 14.50 28.51
CA LYS A 321 -14.04 15.53 28.57
C LYS A 321 -15.30 15.12 27.80
N TYR A 322 -15.17 14.26 26.79
CA TYR A 322 -16.27 13.82 25.92
C TYR A 322 -16.32 12.29 25.76
N PRO A 323 -16.46 11.52 26.86
CA PRO A 323 -16.30 10.04 26.83
C PRO A 323 -17.29 9.32 25.91
N ASP A 324 -18.44 9.95 25.62
CA ASP A 324 -19.45 9.39 24.72
C ASP A 324 -19.04 9.49 23.24
N LEU A 325 -18.11 10.37 22.88
CA LEU A 325 -17.65 10.56 21.50
C LEU A 325 -16.41 9.72 21.16
N PHE A 326 -15.69 9.19 22.14
CA PHE A 326 -14.37 8.60 21.92
C PHE A 326 -14.25 7.17 22.45
N ASN A 327 -13.48 6.39 21.71
CA ASN A 327 -12.79 5.21 22.21
C ASN A 327 -11.33 5.29 21.76
N VAL A 328 -10.52 5.97 22.55
CA VAL A 328 -9.11 6.26 22.23
C VAL A 328 -8.21 5.90 23.41
N SER A 329 -6.98 5.47 23.12
CA SER A 329 -5.99 5.20 24.17
C SER A 329 -4.58 5.19 23.60
N ILE A 330 -3.61 5.59 24.44
CA ILE A 330 -2.19 5.31 24.20
C ILE A 330 -1.96 3.80 24.35
N THR A 331 -1.15 3.20 23.48
CA THR A 331 -0.83 1.77 23.56
C THR A 331 0.44 1.49 24.37
N ASN A 332 1.44 2.37 24.23
CA ASN A 332 2.68 2.29 24.97
C ASN A 332 3.28 3.69 25.16
N PHE A 333 3.95 3.89 26.28
CA PHE A 333 4.67 5.12 26.62
C PHE A 333 6.16 4.93 26.40
N PHE A 334 6.72 5.62 25.41
CA PHE A 334 8.14 5.60 25.08
C PHE A 334 8.75 7.01 25.07
N PHE A 335 8.04 7.99 24.52
CA PHE A 335 8.53 9.35 24.34
C PHE A 335 8.19 10.28 25.51
N PHE A 336 7.08 10.01 26.22
CA PHE A 336 6.61 10.77 27.39
C PHE A 336 6.37 9.83 28.58
N LYS A 337 7.39 9.03 28.93
CA LYS A 337 7.33 8.04 30.01
C LYS A 337 6.91 8.66 31.35
N ASP A 338 7.41 9.86 31.63
CA ASP A 338 7.16 10.57 32.89
C ASP A 338 5.73 11.10 33.02
N GLU A 339 4.96 11.12 31.92
CA GLU A 339 3.57 11.55 31.90
C GLU A 339 2.58 10.38 31.86
N LYS A 340 3.07 9.14 32.02
CA LYS A 340 2.25 7.92 32.01
C LYS A 340 1.16 7.94 33.08
N ASP A 341 1.44 8.48 34.28
CA ASP A 341 0.45 8.52 35.36
C ASP A 341 -0.72 9.46 35.02
N LYS A 342 -0.44 10.51 34.24
CA LYS A 342 -1.48 11.44 33.75
C LYS A 342 -2.27 10.85 32.59
N TYR A 343 -1.60 10.28 31.58
CA TYR A 343 -2.23 9.93 30.30
C TYR A 343 -2.54 8.44 30.12
N GLY A 344 -2.09 7.61 31.05
CA GLY A 344 -2.30 6.17 31.04
C GLY A 344 -3.61 5.73 31.74
N PRO A 345 -3.72 4.43 32.04
CA PRO A 345 -2.77 3.38 31.63
C PRO A 345 -2.79 3.16 30.11
N GLY A 346 -1.68 2.66 29.56
CA GLY A 346 -1.66 2.20 28.17
C GLY A 346 -2.58 0.99 27.98
N GLN A 347 -3.16 0.85 26.79
CA GLN A 347 -3.98 -0.31 26.41
C GLN A 347 -3.26 -1.22 25.41
N SER A 348 -3.67 -2.48 25.37
CA SER A 348 -3.16 -3.44 24.39
C SER A 348 -3.45 -3.00 22.95
N HIS A 349 -2.63 -3.51 22.03
CA HIS A 349 -2.85 -3.31 20.61
C HIS A 349 -4.18 -3.94 20.19
N VAL A 350 -4.90 -3.23 19.31
CA VAL A 350 -6.13 -3.70 18.69
C VAL A 350 -5.79 -4.06 17.25
N SER A 351 -6.28 -5.21 16.76
CA SER A 351 -6.16 -5.57 15.35
C SER A 351 -6.69 -4.43 14.47
N PHE A 352 -5.94 -4.06 13.44
CA PHE A 352 -6.30 -2.94 12.58
C PHE A 352 -7.67 -3.14 11.91
N PHE A 353 -8.06 -4.37 11.59
CA PHE A 353 -9.39 -4.68 11.05
C PHE A 353 -10.54 -4.32 12.01
N ASN A 354 -10.30 -4.39 13.33
CA ASN A 354 -11.29 -4.00 14.34
C ASN A 354 -11.46 -2.48 14.48
N PHE A 355 -10.57 -1.67 13.89
CA PHE A 355 -10.73 -0.22 13.86
C PHE A 355 -12.03 0.14 13.15
N PHE A 356 -12.33 -0.57 12.06
CA PHE A 356 -13.50 -0.34 11.21
C PHE A 356 -14.84 -0.75 11.82
N LYS A 357 -14.87 -1.16 13.09
CA LYS A 357 -16.13 -1.26 13.86
C LYS A 357 -16.69 0.12 14.24
N TYR A 358 -15.88 1.16 14.12
CA TYR A 358 -16.20 2.54 14.50
C TYR A 358 -16.33 3.43 13.27
N LYS A 359 -17.32 4.33 13.26
CA LYS A 359 -17.57 5.22 12.11
C LYS A 359 -16.43 6.17 11.82
N TYR A 360 -15.71 6.65 12.85
CA TYR A 360 -14.75 7.74 12.71
C TYR A 360 -13.34 7.29 13.12
N GLN A 361 -12.39 7.37 12.20
CA GLN A 361 -10.99 7.02 12.41
C GLN A 361 -10.14 8.28 12.45
N LEU A 362 -9.46 8.51 13.57
CA LEU A 362 -8.58 9.67 13.70
C LEU A 362 -7.18 9.31 13.18
N ASN A 363 -6.62 10.15 12.31
CA ASN A 363 -5.26 10.02 11.83
C ASN A 363 -4.42 11.20 12.34
N ILE A 364 -3.76 10.97 13.48
CA ILE A 364 -2.77 11.88 14.07
C ILE A 364 -1.38 11.33 13.75
N ASP A 365 -0.53 12.24 13.27
CA ASP A 365 0.86 11.97 12.97
C ASP A 365 1.63 11.40 14.16
N GLY A 366 2.73 10.70 13.86
CA GLY A 366 3.66 10.17 14.85
C GLY A 366 4.85 11.09 15.03
N THR A 367 6.05 10.52 14.91
CA THR A 367 7.26 11.31 14.72
C THR A 367 7.15 12.14 13.44
N VAL A 368 6.70 11.51 12.35
CA VAL A 368 6.38 12.12 11.05
C VAL A 368 4.97 11.71 10.60
N ALA A 369 4.67 11.76 9.30
CA ALA A 369 3.40 11.29 8.74
C ALA A 369 3.03 9.89 9.26
N ALA A 370 1.75 9.66 9.56
CA ALA A 370 1.31 8.37 10.07
C ALA A 370 1.05 7.37 8.94
N TYR A 371 1.91 6.36 8.81
CA TYR A 371 1.84 5.33 7.76
C TYR A 371 0.58 4.44 7.80
N ARG A 372 -0.28 4.59 8.81
CA ARG A 372 -1.60 3.95 8.82
C ARG A 372 -2.61 4.61 7.88
N PHE A 373 -2.38 5.86 7.48
CA PHE A 373 -3.33 6.63 6.70
C PHE A 373 -3.77 5.98 5.38
N PRO A 374 -2.90 5.38 4.54
CA PRO A 374 -3.35 4.69 3.33
C PRO A 374 -4.35 3.55 3.64
N TYR A 375 -4.13 2.80 4.71
CA TYR A 375 -5.04 1.71 5.12
C TYR A 375 -6.36 2.24 5.70
N LEU A 376 -6.34 3.38 6.40
CA LEU A 376 -7.57 4.04 6.86
C LEU A 376 -8.42 4.51 5.67
N LEU A 377 -7.80 5.08 4.63
CA LEU A 377 -8.49 5.49 3.40
C LEU A 377 -9.11 4.29 2.66
N ALA A 378 -8.39 3.17 2.62
CA ALA A 378 -8.88 1.94 1.98
C ALA A 378 -9.98 1.23 2.79
N GLY A 379 -10.12 1.54 4.07
CA GLY A 379 -11.20 1.03 4.91
C GLY A 379 -12.58 1.57 4.52
N ASP A 380 -13.56 1.36 5.40
CA ASP A 380 -14.95 1.76 5.19
C ASP A 380 -15.46 2.69 6.31
N SER A 381 -14.55 3.45 6.92
CA SER A 381 -14.84 4.41 8.02
C SER A 381 -14.32 5.80 7.67
N LEU A 382 -14.98 6.84 8.17
CA LEU A 382 -14.63 8.23 7.88
C LEU A 382 -13.30 8.60 8.53
N VAL A 383 -12.36 9.12 7.75
CA VAL A 383 -11.07 9.55 8.28
C VAL A 383 -11.12 11.02 8.68
N LEU A 384 -10.80 11.29 9.95
CA LEU A 384 -10.49 12.60 10.49
C LEU A 384 -8.97 12.77 10.46
N LYS A 385 -8.42 13.58 9.56
CA LYS A 385 -6.98 13.76 9.39
C LYS A 385 -6.51 15.04 10.07
N GLN A 386 -5.53 14.92 10.96
CA GLN A 386 -4.81 16.06 11.51
C GLN A 386 -4.01 16.78 10.41
N ASP A 387 -4.14 18.11 10.34
CA ASP A 387 -3.32 18.97 9.52
C ASP A 387 -1.86 18.85 9.97
N SER A 388 -0.97 18.62 9.02
CA SER A 388 0.44 18.40 9.29
C SER A 388 1.31 18.97 8.19
N ARG A 389 2.52 19.39 8.58
CA ARG A 389 3.59 19.72 7.65
C ARG A 389 4.18 18.49 6.96
N TYR A 390 4.00 17.30 7.53
CA TYR A 390 4.57 16.06 6.99
C TYR A 390 3.62 15.44 5.96
N TYR A 391 4.19 14.88 4.91
CA TYR A 391 3.43 14.25 3.85
C TYR A 391 4.10 12.99 3.31
N GLU A 392 3.27 12.02 2.91
CA GLU A 392 3.70 10.88 2.10
C GLU A 392 3.46 11.19 0.61
N PHE A 393 3.98 10.32 -0.26
CA PHE A 393 3.99 10.50 -1.72
C PHE A 393 2.63 10.80 -2.39
N PHE A 394 1.52 10.43 -1.75
CA PHE A 394 0.16 10.57 -2.30
C PHE A 394 -0.66 11.69 -1.65
N TYR A 395 -0.17 12.34 -0.58
CA TYR A 395 -0.98 13.25 0.22
C TYR A 395 -1.45 14.47 -0.57
N ASN A 396 -0.62 14.97 -1.49
CA ASN A 396 -0.93 16.14 -2.30
C ASN A 396 -2.02 15.92 -3.35
N ASP A 397 -2.39 14.66 -3.62
CA ASP A 397 -3.50 14.31 -4.50
C ASP A 397 -4.83 14.12 -3.73
N LEU A 398 -4.81 14.23 -2.39
CA LEU A 398 -6.02 14.15 -1.57
C LEU A 398 -6.67 15.51 -1.33
N ILE A 399 -8.00 15.54 -1.40
CA ILE A 399 -8.80 16.75 -1.23
C ILE A 399 -9.58 16.66 0.10
N PRO A 400 -9.37 17.60 1.05
CA PRO A 400 -10.21 17.72 2.25
C PRO A 400 -11.69 17.93 1.88
N GLY A 401 -12.59 17.27 2.60
CA GLY A 401 -14.03 17.28 2.31
C GLY A 401 -14.45 16.30 1.20
N GLU A 402 -13.51 15.75 0.43
CA GLU A 402 -13.79 14.71 -0.56
C GLU A 402 -13.27 13.34 -0.10
N HIS A 403 -12.01 13.26 0.36
CA HIS A 403 -11.40 11.99 0.79
C HIS A 403 -11.27 11.84 2.31
N TYR A 404 -11.33 12.95 3.05
CA TYR A 404 -11.22 12.94 4.52
C TYR A 404 -11.72 14.27 5.09
N ILE A 405 -11.94 14.33 6.40
CA ILE A 405 -12.26 15.58 7.11
C ILE A 405 -10.99 16.10 7.80
N SER A 406 -10.60 17.35 7.49
CA SER A 406 -9.44 18.01 8.09
C SER A 406 -9.74 18.47 9.52
N VAL A 407 -8.81 18.15 10.41
CA VAL A 407 -8.75 18.55 11.82
C VAL A 407 -7.50 19.40 11.99
N LYS A 408 -7.59 20.53 12.70
CA LYS A 408 -6.44 21.40 12.95
C LYS A 408 -5.31 20.63 13.63
N ASN A 409 -4.08 21.11 13.42
CA ASN A 409 -2.88 20.49 13.96
C ASN A 409 -2.98 20.25 15.48
N ASP A 410 -3.48 21.23 16.24
CA ASP A 410 -3.66 21.18 17.70
C ASP A 410 -4.94 20.48 18.19
N LEU A 411 -5.71 19.87 17.28
CA LEU A 411 -7.00 19.22 17.55
C LEU A 411 -8.11 20.14 18.09
N SER A 412 -7.92 21.46 18.06
CA SER A 412 -8.86 22.42 18.67
C SER A 412 -10.27 22.40 18.08
N ASN A 413 -10.43 22.00 16.81
CA ASN A 413 -11.73 21.84 16.14
C ASN A 413 -12.21 20.38 16.07
N LEU A 414 -11.57 19.43 16.76
CA LEU A 414 -11.90 18.00 16.63
C LEU A 414 -13.36 17.71 17.01
N ILE A 415 -13.88 18.32 18.08
CA ILE A 415 -15.27 18.14 18.52
C ILE A 415 -16.26 18.66 17.48
N GLU A 416 -16.02 19.86 16.93
CA GLU A 416 -16.83 20.44 15.86
C GLU A 416 -16.90 19.50 14.64
N ARG A 417 -15.76 18.95 14.22
CA ARG A 417 -15.69 18.01 13.09
C ARG A 417 -16.43 16.70 13.34
N ILE A 418 -16.40 16.19 14.57
CA ILE A 418 -17.14 14.98 14.96
C ILE A 418 -18.65 15.26 14.91
N MET A 419 -19.10 16.38 15.47
CA MET A 419 -20.53 16.75 15.48
C MET A 419 -21.06 16.94 14.06
N TRP A 420 -20.30 17.63 13.20
CA TRP A 420 -20.63 17.75 11.78
C TRP A 420 -20.82 16.37 11.12
N ALA A 421 -19.89 15.43 11.34
CA ALA A 421 -19.95 14.10 10.75
C ALA A 421 -21.13 13.24 11.27
N LYS A 422 -21.63 13.52 12.48
CA LYS A 422 -22.85 12.87 13.03
C LYS A 422 -24.11 13.46 12.41
N GLU A 423 -24.16 14.78 12.23
CA GLU A 423 -25.29 15.49 11.64
C GLU A 423 -25.41 15.26 10.12
N HIS A 424 -24.29 14.96 9.44
CA HIS A 424 -24.21 14.77 7.99
C HIS A 424 -23.81 13.32 7.63
N ASP A 425 -24.46 12.32 8.25
CA ASP A 425 -24.08 10.89 8.12
C ASP A 425 -23.99 10.40 6.66
N GLN A 426 -24.89 10.84 5.79
CA GLN A 426 -24.87 10.46 4.38
C GLN A 426 -23.71 11.09 3.62
N GLU A 427 -23.39 12.36 3.89
CA GLU A 427 -22.24 13.03 3.29
C GLU A 427 -20.92 12.40 3.78
N ALA A 428 -20.83 12.10 5.07
CA ALA A 428 -19.72 11.35 5.64
C ALA A 428 -19.52 10.00 4.93
N LEU A 429 -20.60 9.26 4.65
CA LEU A 429 -20.52 8.01 3.89
C LEU A 429 -20.05 8.22 2.43
N GLN A 430 -20.40 9.33 1.78
CA GLN A 430 -19.87 9.64 0.45
C GLN A 430 -18.37 9.92 0.49
N ILE A 431 -17.88 10.65 1.50
CA ILE A 431 -16.45 10.88 1.71
C ILE A 431 -15.71 9.56 1.88
N VAL A 432 -16.25 8.62 2.67
CA VAL A 432 -15.68 7.28 2.83
C VAL A 432 -15.58 6.55 1.49
N LYS A 433 -16.63 6.58 0.68
CA LYS A 433 -16.63 5.92 -0.65
C LYS A 433 -15.59 6.54 -1.57
N SER A 434 -15.46 7.87 -1.57
CA SER A 434 -14.47 8.59 -2.36
C SER A 434 -13.04 8.26 -1.91
N ALA A 435 -12.78 8.26 -0.59
CA ALA A 435 -11.50 7.87 0.00
C ALA A 435 -11.07 6.46 -0.42
N ARG A 436 -12.00 5.50 -0.34
CA ARG A 436 -11.75 4.11 -0.73
C ARG A 436 -11.52 3.97 -2.23
N LYS A 437 -12.24 4.74 -3.04
CA LYS A 437 -11.99 4.83 -4.49
C LYS A 437 -10.59 5.37 -4.77
N PHE A 438 -10.19 6.47 -4.13
CA PHE A 438 -8.84 7.01 -4.26
C PHE A 438 -7.78 5.95 -3.93
N ALA A 439 -7.95 5.20 -2.85
CA ALA A 439 -7.03 4.13 -2.47
C ALA A 439 -6.96 3.00 -3.52
N ARG A 440 -8.11 2.60 -4.09
CA ARG A 440 -8.17 1.60 -5.18
C ARG A 440 -7.47 2.07 -6.46
N ASP A 441 -7.53 3.37 -6.73
CA ASP A 441 -6.97 3.93 -7.97
C ASP A 441 -5.47 4.22 -7.85
N ASN A 442 -4.97 4.53 -6.64
CA ASN A 442 -3.63 5.12 -6.46
C ASN A 442 -2.71 4.38 -5.48
N LEU A 443 -3.23 3.49 -4.62
CA LEU A 443 -2.47 2.94 -3.49
C LEU A 443 -2.43 1.40 -3.44
N LEU A 444 -2.90 0.71 -4.48
CA LEU A 444 -2.82 -0.75 -4.54
C LEU A 444 -1.39 -1.21 -4.87
N PRO A 445 -1.04 -2.49 -4.66
CA PRO A 445 0.33 -2.98 -4.83
C PRO A 445 0.97 -2.64 -6.19
N HIS A 446 0.21 -2.69 -7.28
CA HIS A 446 0.74 -2.30 -8.60
C HIS A 446 1.09 -0.81 -8.67
N ASN A 447 0.32 0.08 -8.03
CA ASN A 447 0.60 1.52 -8.00
C ASN A 447 1.92 1.79 -7.26
N ILE A 448 2.20 1.04 -6.19
CA ILE A 448 3.45 1.18 -5.42
C ILE A 448 4.66 0.78 -6.28
N LEU A 449 4.57 -0.35 -6.99
CA LEU A 449 5.60 -0.76 -7.95
C LEU A 449 5.77 0.27 -9.08
N CYS A 450 4.66 0.74 -9.65
CA CYS A 450 4.66 1.76 -10.70
C CYS A 450 5.34 3.05 -10.26
N TYR A 451 5.06 3.54 -9.05
CA TYR A 451 5.66 4.77 -8.54
C TYR A 451 7.18 4.64 -8.41
N HIS A 452 7.68 3.55 -7.82
CA HIS A 452 9.12 3.31 -7.70
C HIS A 452 9.81 3.23 -9.07
N VAL A 453 9.27 2.44 -10.00
CA VAL A 453 9.85 2.31 -11.35
C VAL A 453 9.79 3.64 -12.13
N ALA A 454 8.68 4.36 -12.06
CA ALA A 454 8.55 5.68 -12.68
C ALA A 454 9.54 6.68 -12.06
N LEU A 455 9.72 6.67 -10.74
CA LEU A 455 10.67 7.53 -10.04
C LEU A 455 12.11 7.23 -10.48
N PHE A 456 12.52 5.97 -10.53
CA PHE A 456 13.87 5.60 -11.00
C PHE A 456 14.08 5.91 -12.49
N HIS A 457 13.06 5.69 -13.32
CA HIS A 457 13.11 6.02 -14.74
C HIS A 457 13.25 7.52 -14.98
N GLU A 458 12.53 8.33 -14.21
CA GLU A 458 12.67 9.79 -14.26
C GLU A 458 14.02 10.22 -13.69
N TRP A 459 14.43 9.66 -12.55
CA TRP A 459 15.70 9.99 -11.91
C TRP A 459 16.90 9.76 -12.82
N SER A 460 16.94 8.67 -13.58
CA SER A 460 18.06 8.36 -14.48
C SER A 460 18.31 9.45 -15.53
N LYS A 461 17.25 10.15 -15.98
CA LYS A 461 17.35 11.24 -16.97
C LYS A 461 18.08 12.48 -16.43
N ARG A 462 18.28 12.57 -15.12
CA ARG A 462 18.86 13.72 -14.42
C ARG A 462 20.33 13.51 -14.07
N LEU A 463 20.83 12.28 -14.19
CA LEU A 463 22.21 11.92 -13.91
C LEU A 463 23.11 12.28 -15.09
N LYS A 464 24.26 12.90 -14.80
CA LYS A 464 25.29 13.27 -15.79
C LYS A 464 26.65 12.64 -15.52
N SER A 465 26.94 12.28 -14.27
CA SER A 465 28.14 11.50 -13.95
C SER A 465 28.02 10.09 -14.52
N LYS A 466 29.16 9.50 -14.89
CA LYS A 466 29.21 8.08 -15.24
C LYS A 466 28.86 7.28 -13.98
N ILE A 467 27.94 6.33 -14.10
CA ILE A 467 27.54 5.47 -12.99
C ILE A 467 28.55 4.34 -12.90
N GLU A 468 29.22 4.23 -11.75
CA GLU A 468 30.23 3.22 -11.47
C GLU A 468 30.04 2.70 -10.04
N VAL A 469 30.23 1.39 -9.86
CA VAL A 469 30.27 0.78 -8.53
C VAL A 469 31.56 1.19 -7.83
N LEU A 470 31.44 1.77 -6.64
CA LEU A 470 32.59 2.20 -5.85
C LEU A 470 33.19 1.03 -5.06
N HIS A 471 34.49 1.08 -4.81
CA HIS A 471 35.29 0.00 -4.19
C HIS A 471 34.77 -0.52 -2.84
N ASN A 472 33.99 0.29 -2.12
CA ASN A 472 33.47 0.03 -0.78
C ASN A 472 31.98 -0.37 -0.77
N MET A 473 31.36 -0.54 -1.93
CA MET A 473 29.96 -0.96 -2.01
C MET A 473 29.81 -2.48 -1.89
N GLU A 474 28.82 -2.88 -1.10
CA GLU A 474 28.34 -4.25 -0.97
C GLU A 474 27.34 -4.57 -2.08
N GLU A 475 27.49 -5.69 -2.77
CA GLU A 475 26.46 -6.20 -3.69
C GLU A 475 25.25 -6.75 -2.91
N VAL A 476 24.05 -6.32 -3.28
CA VAL A 476 22.79 -6.82 -2.74
C VAL A 476 22.31 -7.97 -3.60
N LEU A 477 22.57 -9.20 -3.14
CA LEU A 477 22.31 -10.41 -3.91
C LEU A 477 20.81 -10.75 -3.96
N GLN A 478 20.37 -11.23 -5.14
CA GLN A 478 19.06 -11.85 -5.30
C GLN A 478 18.93 -13.11 -4.42
N PRO A 479 17.74 -13.37 -3.84
CA PRO A 479 17.48 -14.63 -3.15
C PRO A 479 17.76 -15.83 -4.07
N LYS A 480 18.23 -16.93 -3.49
CA LYS A 480 18.42 -18.18 -4.25
C LYS A 480 17.05 -18.70 -4.68
N HIS A 481 16.72 -18.53 -5.95
CA HIS A 481 15.52 -19.08 -6.57
C HIS A 481 15.84 -19.49 -8.01
N SER A 482 15.26 -20.60 -8.46
CA SER A 482 15.48 -21.11 -9.82
C SER A 482 14.18 -21.08 -10.61
N CYS A 483 14.18 -20.28 -11.67
CA CYS A 483 13.16 -20.33 -12.72
C CYS A 483 13.85 -20.21 -14.09
N LYS A 484 13.17 -20.64 -15.15
CA LYS A 484 13.63 -20.47 -16.52
C LYS A 484 12.86 -19.30 -17.17
N CYS A 485 13.57 -18.43 -17.88
CA CYS A 485 12.94 -17.41 -18.72
C CYS A 485 12.66 -18.00 -20.10
N TYR A 486 11.39 -17.97 -20.51
CA TYR A 486 10.92 -18.55 -21.77
C TYR A 486 10.67 -17.50 -22.85
N ASN A 487 10.57 -16.23 -22.46
CA ASN A 487 10.50 -15.11 -23.38
C ASN A 487 11.93 -14.62 -23.63
N ALA A 488 12.63 -15.24 -24.57
CA ALA A 488 13.97 -14.85 -24.95
C ALA A 488 14.03 -14.50 -26.45
N ASP A 489 13.77 -13.23 -26.74
CA ASP A 489 14.66 -12.46 -27.63
C ASP A 489 15.98 -12.08 -26.88
N ILE A 490 16.19 -12.64 -25.69
CA ILE A 490 17.29 -12.37 -24.75
C ILE A 490 18.47 -13.37 -24.96
N THR A 491 18.44 -14.20 -26.00
CA THR A 491 19.56 -15.08 -26.39
C THR A 491 20.62 -14.40 -27.27
N LYS A 492 20.59 -13.08 -27.47
CA LYS A 492 21.60 -12.36 -28.28
C LYS A 492 22.59 -11.46 -27.53
N THR A 493 22.57 -11.42 -26.19
CA THR A 493 23.49 -10.56 -25.40
C THR A 493 24.24 -11.31 -24.30
N LYS A 494 24.55 -12.59 -24.53
CA LYS A 494 25.44 -13.37 -23.65
C LYS A 494 26.81 -13.73 -24.26
N GLU A 495 27.11 -13.27 -25.48
CA GLU A 495 28.42 -13.54 -26.11
C GLU A 495 29.27 -12.30 -26.43
N GLU A 496 28.80 -11.09 -26.17
CA GLU A 496 29.64 -9.89 -26.28
C GLU A 496 29.31 -8.90 -25.15
N LEU A 497 30.02 -9.02 -24.02
CA LEU A 497 30.40 -7.95 -23.10
C LEU A 497 31.43 -8.47 -22.09
#